data_AF-A0A923V6V6-F1
#
_entry.id   AF-A0A923V6V6-F1
#
_cell.length_a   1.000
_cell.length_b   1.000
_cell.length_c   1.000
_cell.angle_alpha   90.00
_cell.angle_beta   90.00
_cell.angle_gamma   90.00
#
_symmetry.space_group_name_H-M   'P 1'
#
loop_
_entity.id
_entity.type
_entity.pdbx_description
1 polymer ?
#
loop_
_entity_poly.entity_id
_entity_poly.type
_entity_poly.pdbx_seq_one_letter_code
_entity_poly.pdbx_strand_id
1 'polypeptide(L)' 'MLNKDAATLSKVLELSKHMILVGDLAKLFEVHPDTIRRWERSGRIKSYRHPINNYRMFALNDLKGILIDGEEI' A
#
# COMPACT_ATOMS: atom_id res chain seq x y z
N MET A 1 4.30 9.49 26.83
CA MET A 1 3.91 8.72 25.62
C MET A 1 4.41 9.45 24.40
N LEU A 2 5.49 8.98 23.78
CA LEU A 2 5.95 9.23 22.41
C LEU A 2 7.35 8.59 22.32
N ASN A 3 7.50 7.57 21.48
CA ASN A 3 8.71 6.77 21.32
C ASN A 3 9.77 7.63 20.59
N LYS A 4 10.95 7.84 21.20
CA LYS A 4 12.02 8.76 20.74
C LYS A 4 13.25 8.03 20.22
N ASP A 5 13.10 6.79 19.78
CA ASP A 5 14.24 6.02 19.27
C ASP A 5 14.45 6.34 17.78
N ALA A 6 15.65 6.84 17.44
CA ALA A 6 16.03 7.18 16.06
C ALA A 6 15.88 5.99 15.09
N ALA A 7 16.00 4.76 15.59
CA ALA A 7 15.77 3.53 14.85
C ALA A 7 14.30 3.36 14.41
N THR A 8 13.34 3.75 15.26
CA THR A 8 11.91 3.67 14.96
C THR A 8 11.51 4.71 13.92
N LEU A 9 12.03 5.93 14.04
CA LEU A 9 11.79 7.00 13.06
C LEU A 9 12.42 6.67 11.70
N SER A 10 13.63 6.09 11.69
CA SER A 10 14.28 5.61 10.47
C SER A 10 13.50 4.46 9.81
N LYS A 11 12.97 3.50 10.59
CA LYS A 11 12.12 2.41 10.08
C LYS A 11 10.79 2.91 9.51
N VAL A 12 10.16 3.91 10.14
CA VAL A 12 8.94 4.58 9.65
C VAL A 12 9.22 5.42 8.40
N LEU A 13 10.37 6.09 8.33
CA LEU A 13 10.83 6.81 7.15
C LEU A 13 11.14 5.86 5.98
N GLU A 14 11.68 4.67 6.23
CA GLU A 14 11.84 3.61 5.23
C GLU A 14 10.48 3.02 4.78
N LEU A 15 9.53 2.82 5.69
CA LEU A 15 8.14 2.46 5.37
C LEU A 15 7.42 3.54 4.53
N SER A 16 7.79 4.80 4.70
CA SER A 16 7.19 5.94 4.00
C SER A 16 7.66 6.11 2.55
N LYS A 17 8.66 5.35 2.09
CA LYS A 17 9.29 5.53 0.78
C LYS A 17 8.46 5.06 -0.42
N HIS A 18 7.19 4.69 -0.27
CA HIS A 18 6.09 5.05 -1.19
C HIS A 18 4.82 4.30 -0.75
N MET A 19 4.04 4.92 0.15
CA MET A 19 2.72 4.43 0.53
C MET A 19 1.67 5.13 -0.33
N ILE A 20 0.78 4.36 -0.95
CA ILE A 20 -0.26 4.87 -1.84
C ILE A 20 -1.64 4.51 -1.29
N LEU A 21 -2.61 5.41 -1.43
CA LEU A 21 -4.00 5.16 -1.03
C LEU A 21 -4.69 4.25 -2.05
N VAL A 22 -5.79 3.60 -1.65
CA VAL A 22 -6.61 2.75 -2.55
C VAL A 22 -6.96 3.50 -3.85
N GLY A 23 -7.36 4.77 -3.75
CA GLY A 23 -7.81 5.55 -4.90
C GLY A 23 -6.70 5.87 -5.89
N ASP A 24 -5.52 6.24 -5.37
CA ASP A 24 -4.36 6.54 -6.22
C ASP A 24 -3.78 5.24 -6.82
N LEU A 25 -3.83 4.14 -6.07
CA LEU A 25 -3.46 2.83 -6.56
C LEU A 25 -4.40 2.36 -7.69
N ALA A 26 -5.70 2.58 -7.55
CA ALA A 26 -6.68 2.25 -8.57
C ALA A 26 -6.43 3.01 -9.88
N LYS A 27 -6.10 4.32 -9.77
CA LYS A 27 -5.71 5.14 -10.92
C LYS A 27 -4.41 4.64 -11.57
N LEU A 28 -3.41 4.26 -10.76
CA LEU A 28 -2.13 3.77 -11.25
C LEU A 28 -2.27 2.48 -12.07
N PHE A 29 -3.19 1.60 -11.67
CA PHE A 29 -3.46 0.34 -12.36
C PHE A 29 -4.61 0.45 -13.37
N GLU A 30 -5.17 1.65 -13.58
CA GLU A 30 -6.34 1.88 -14.44
C GLU A 30 -7.55 0.97 -14.15
N VAL A 31 -7.73 0.58 -12.89
CA VAL A 31 -8.82 -0.28 -12.43
C VAL A 31 -9.77 0.47 -11.49
N HIS A 32 -10.95 -0.10 -11.29
CA HIS A 32 -11.86 0.40 -10.26
C HIS A 32 -11.27 0.21 -8.85
N PRO A 33 -11.46 1.13 -7.89
CA PRO A 33 -11.02 0.96 -6.50
C PRO A 33 -11.51 -0.32 -5.83
N ASP A 34 -12.66 -0.85 -6.24
CA ASP A 34 -13.15 -2.13 -5.73
C ASP A 34 -12.32 -3.32 -6.20
N THR A 35 -11.65 -3.24 -7.34
CA THR A 35 -10.71 -4.26 -7.80
C THR A 35 -9.53 -4.37 -6.83
N ILE A 36 -8.98 -3.22 -6.42
CA ILE A 36 -7.94 -3.16 -5.38
C ILE A 36 -8.45 -3.75 -4.05
N ARG A 37 -9.69 -3.43 -3.64
CA ARG A 37 -10.31 -4.02 -2.43
C ARG A 37 -10.57 -5.53 -2.57
N ARG A 38 -10.85 -6.03 -3.78
CA ARG A 38 -10.98 -7.47 -4.05
C ARG A 38 -9.62 -8.14 -3.91
N TRP A 39 -8.56 -7.55 -4.47
CA TRP A 39 -7.20 -8.06 -4.31
C TRP A 39 -6.74 -8.06 -2.85
N GLU A 40 -7.12 -7.04 -2.07
CA GLU A 40 -6.88 -7.03 -0.62
C GLU A 40 -7.60 -8.21 0.04
N ARG A 41 -8.91 -8.36 -0.20
CA ARG A 41 -9.73 -9.42 0.39
C ARG A 41 -9.27 -10.82 -0.03
N SER A 42 -8.75 -10.98 -1.24
CA SER A 42 -8.21 -12.25 -1.73
C SER A 42 -6.78 -12.51 -1.26
N GLY A 43 -6.17 -11.59 -0.50
CA GLY A 43 -4.80 -11.71 -0.01
C GLY A 43 -3.71 -11.49 -1.08
N ARG A 44 -4.05 -11.00 -2.27
CA ARG A 44 -3.06 -10.69 -3.34
C ARG A 44 -2.23 -9.46 -3.01
N ILE A 45 -2.81 -8.50 -2.28
CA ILE A 45 -2.13 -7.27 -1.85
C ILE A 45 -2.30 -7.07 -0.35
N LYS A 46 -1.27 -6.52 0.28
CA LYS A 46 -1.30 -6.20 1.70
C LYS A 46 -1.67 -4.75 1.92
N SER A 47 -2.70 -4.51 2.74
CA SER A 47 -3.04 -3.18 3.21
C SER A 47 -2.42 -2.91 4.58
N TYR A 48 -1.97 -1.68 4.77
CA TYR A 48 -1.50 -1.13 6.03
C TYR A 48 -2.48 -0.06 6.47
N ARG A 49 -2.70 0.01 7.79
CA ARG A 49 -3.58 1.03 8.35
C ARG A 49 -2.77 2.19 8.87
N HIS A 50 -3.15 3.39 8.45
CA HIS A 50 -2.52 4.59 8.95
C HIS A 50 -2.83 4.76 10.45
N PRO A 51 -1.82 5.00 11.31
CA PRO A 51 -1.97 4.96 12.76
C PRO A 51 -2.92 6.03 13.33
N ILE A 52 -3.18 7.11 12.58
CA ILE A 52 -3.95 8.27 13.07
C ILE A 52 -5.38 8.29 12.54
N ASN A 53 -5.61 7.90 11.29
CA ASN A 53 -6.91 8.04 10.61
C ASN A 53 -7.43 6.72 10.03
N ASN A 54 -6.74 5.62 10.28
CA ASN A 54 -7.15 4.26 9.93
C ASN A 54 -7.42 4.00 8.43
N TYR A 55 -6.96 4.91 7.55
CA TYR A 55 -7.06 4.71 6.11
C TYR A 55 -6.19 3.53 5.68
N ARG A 56 -6.66 2.83 4.64
CA ARG A 56 -5.91 1.78 3.97
C ARG A 56 -4.87 2.40 3.05
N MET A 57 -3.63 2.01 3.26
CA MET A 57 -2.48 2.38 2.45
C MET A 57 -1.80 1.10 1.95
N PHE A 58 -1.15 1.19 0.79
CA PHE A 58 -0.41 0.08 0.18
C PHE A 58 1.02 0.51 -0.04
N ALA A 59 1.98 -0.35 0.29
CA ALA A 59 3.37 -0.09 -0.03
C ALA A 59 3.59 -0.41 -1.51
N LEU A 60 4.14 0.52 -2.31
CA LEU A 60 4.48 0.25 -3.72
C LEU A 60 5.41 -0.97 -3.87
N ASN A 61 6.27 -1.23 -2.88
CA ASN A 61 7.12 -2.42 -2.89
C ASN A 61 6.34 -3.74 -2.83
N ASP A 62 5.20 -3.77 -2.12
CA ASP A 62 4.33 -4.95 -2.04
C ASP A 62 3.56 -5.16 -3.36
N LEU A 63 3.49 -4.13 -4.21
CA LEU A 63 2.73 -4.15 -5.45
C LEU A 63 3.54 -4.63 -6.66
N LYS A 64 4.88 -4.71 -6.54
CA LYS A 64 5.78 -5.14 -7.63
C LYS A 64 5.48 -6.55 -8.17
N GLY A 65 4.83 -7.41 -7.39
CA GLY A 65 4.46 -8.77 -7.80
C GLY A 65 3.09 -8.91 -8.49
N ILE A 66 2.25 -7.87 -8.53
CA ILE A 66 0.87 -7.98 -9.04
C ILE A 66 0.78 -7.78 -10.55
N LEU A 67 1.77 -7.12 -11.14
CA LEU A 67 1.84 -6.81 -12.57
C LEU A 67 1.92 -8.05 -13.48
N ILE A 68 1.83 -9.26 -12.95
CA ILE A 68 2.09 -10.51 -13.67
C ILE A 68 0.79 -11.15 -14.23
N ASP A 69 -0.40 -10.71 -13.79
CA ASP A 69 -1.64 -11.46 -14.07
C ASP A 69 -2.66 -10.75 -14.98
N GLY A 70 -2.27 -9.72 -15.75
CA GLY A 70 -3.22 -9.07 -16.65
C GLY A 70 -2.59 -8.07 -17.60
N GLU A 71 -2.27 -8.57 -18.79
CA GLU A 71 -1.83 -7.86 -20.01
C GLU A 71 -0.32 -7.63 -20.15
N GLU A 72 0.29 -8.45 -21.03
CA GLU A 72 1.40 -8.02 -21.89
C GLU A 72 1.00 -6.71 -22.57
N ILE A 73 1.96 -5.78 -22.68
CA ILE A 73 1.86 -4.58 -23.52
C ILE A 73 1.57 -4.97 -24.97
#